data_AF-A0A842W1G4-F1
#
_entry.id   AF-A0A842W1G4-F1
#
_cell.length_a   1.000
_cell.length_b   1.000
_cell.length_c   1.000
_cell.angle_alpha   90.00
_cell.angle_beta   90.00
_cell.angle_gamma   90.00
#
_symmetry.space_group_name_H-M   'P 1'
#
loop_
_entity.id
_entity.type
_entity.pdbx_description
1 polymer ?
#
loop_
_entity_poly.entity_id
_entity_poly.type
_entity_poly.pdbx_seq_one_letter_code
_entity_poly.pdbx_strand_id
1 'polypeptide(L)'
;MSVRKLEDYAEISLFCPECRKNITLKVSYEHRDRAERFPFEYLYVHGEGGNKHAITLYLDKDMQVRGTELMRNIETDESDIQETKMFPIKKGKVSPMARSLGMISQKEFEILEMCNGKSSVYAISQEKNISLVEINKIVQKLKDKSFLEINIEE
;
A
#
# COMPACT_ATOMS: atom_id res chain seq x y z
N MET A 1 9.05 31.34 14.60
CA MET A 1 9.65 30.92 13.32
C MET A 1 8.74 29.86 12.71
N SER A 2 7.99 30.20 11.66
CA SER A 2 7.09 29.27 10.98
C SER A 2 7.85 28.57 9.85
N VAL A 3 8.14 27.29 10.02
CA VAL A 3 8.72 26.45 8.97
C VAL A 3 7.58 26.15 7.99
N ARG A 4 7.54 26.87 6.86
CA ARG A 4 6.70 26.48 5.71
C ARG A 4 7.35 25.24 5.10
N LYS A 5 6.69 24.08 5.21
CA LYS A 5 7.03 22.91 4.39
C LYS A 5 6.75 23.30 2.93
N LEU A 6 7.81 23.46 2.14
CA LEU A 6 7.71 23.45 0.69
C LEU A 6 7.28 22.03 0.29
N GLU A 7 6.28 21.89 -0.56
CA GLU A 7 5.80 20.57 -0.99
C GLU A 7 6.86 19.92 -1.90
N ASP A 8 7.33 18.72 -1.53
CA ASP A 8 8.42 17.99 -2.22
C ASP A 8 7.96 17.23 -3.49
N TYR A 9 6.83 17.64 -4.08
CA TYR A 9 6.22 16.97 -5.23
C TYR A 9 5.58 17.95 -6.20
N ALA A 10 5.45 17.53 -7.46
CA ALA A 10 4.57 18.14 -8.44
C ALA A 10 3.24 17.37 -8.50
N GLU A 11 2.11 18.09 -8.52
CA GLU A 11 0.81 17.49 -8.81
C GLU A 11 0.56 17.51 -10.32
N ILE A 12 0.37 16.33 -10.90
CA ILE A 12 0.12 16.17 -12.33
C ILE A 12 -1.28 15.60 -12.51
N SER A 13 -2.10 16.31 -13.28
CA SER A 13 -3.45 15.87 -13.62
C SER A 13 -3.52 15.47 -15.08
N LEU A 14 -4.08 14.28 -15.36
CA LEU A 14 -4.30 13.80 -16.71
C LEU A 14 -5.58 12.97 -16.80
N PHE A 15 -6.08 12.80 -18.03
CA PHE A 15 -7.21 11.93 -18.30
C PHE A 15 -6.74 10.51 -18.59
N CYS A 16 -7.27 9.52 -17.86
CA CYS A 16 -7.01 8.11 -18.17
C CYS A 16 -8.06 7.59 -19.18
N PRO A 17 -7.64 7.08 -20.36
CA PRO A 17 -8.56 6.54 -21.36
C PRO A 17 -9.30 5.28 -20.91
N GLU A 18 -8.65 4.43 -20.11
CA GLU A 18 -9.23 3.15 -19.64
C GLU A 18 -10.27 3.38 -18.55
N CYS A 19 -9.95 4.20 -17.55
CA CYS A 19 -10.88 4.53 -16.48
C CYS A 19 -11.93 5.59 -16.88
N ARG A 20 -11.71 6.30 -17.99
CA ARG A 20 -12.51 7.44 -18.45
C ARG A 20 -12.70 8.53 -17.39
N LYS A 21 -11.67 8.79 -16.59
CA LYS A 21 -11.69 9.79 -15.52
C LYS A 21 -10.36 10.54 -15.43
N ASN A 22 -10.43 11.76 -14.90
CA ASN A 22 -9.23 12.50 -14.52
C ASN A 22 -8.59 11.85 -13.30
N ILE A 23 -7.28 11.68 -13.36
CA ILE A 23 -6.44 11.22 -12.27
C ILE A 23 -5.46 12.33 -11.91
N THR A 24 -5.16 12.45 -10.62
CA THR A 24 -4.14 13.35 -10.10
C THR A 24 -3.10 12.51 -9.40
N LEU A 25 -1.85 12.62 -9.83
CA LEU A 25 -0.72 11.94 -9.22
C LEU A 25 0.26 12.95 -8.64
N LYS A 26 0.98 12.53 -7.60
CA LYS A 26 2.05 13.31 -6.97
C LYS A 26 3.38 12.70 -7.36
N VAL A 27 4.17 13.43 -8.13
CA VAL A 27 5.52 13.00 -8.55
C VAL A 27 6.53 13.73 -7.70
N SER A 28 7.32 12.99 -6.93
CA SER A 28 8.40 13.57 -6.13
C SER A 28 9.46 14.23 -7.03
N TYR A 29 9.96 15.40 -6.61
CA TYR A 29 11.10 16.04 -7.27
C TYR A 29 12.38 15.18 -7.23
N GLU A 30 12.47 14.18 -6.34
CA GLU A 30 13.60 13.24 -6.34
C GLU A 30 13.74 12.48 -7.67
N HIS A 31 12.63 12.13 -8.34
CA HIS A 31 12.69 11.46 -9.64
C HIS A 31 13.32 12.37 -10.71
N ARG A 32 13.00 13.67 -10.67
CA ARG A 32 13.61 14.68 -11.53
C ARG A 32 15.09 14.85 -11.22
N ASP A 33 15.43 14.95 -9.95
CA ASP A 33 16.81 15.23 -9.52
C ASP A 33 17.76 14.05 -9.80
N ARG A 34 17.22 12.82 -9.90
CA ARG A 34 17.96 11.63 -10.32
C ARG A 34 17.96 11.38 -11.83
N ALA A 35 17.23 12.17 -12.61
CA ALA A 35 17.13 11.95 -14.05
C ALA A 35 18.40 12.42 -14.78
N GLU A 36 19.03 11.52 -15.53
CA GLU A 36 20.22 11.83 -16.34
C GLU A 36 19.89 12.59 -17.63
N ARG A 37 18.65 12.46 -18.12
CA ARG A 37 18.17 13.04 -19.37
C ARG A 37 16.69 13.40 -19.29
N PHE A 38 16.28 14.36 -20.11
CA PHE A 38 14.90 14.81 -20.21
C PHE A 38 14.35 14.66 -21.64
N PRO A 39 13.05 14.38 -21.82
CA PRO A 39 12.10 14.03 -20.76
C PRO A 39 12.44 12.68 -20.09
N PHE A 40 12.15 12.54 -18.80
CA PHE A 40 12.31 11.28 -18.07
C PHE A 40 10.98 10.54 -17.97
N GLU A 41 11.05 9.22 -17.85
CA GLU A 41 9.88 8.35 -17.75
C GLU A 41 9.42 8.22 -16.31
N TYR A 42 8.12 8.34 -16.10
CA TYR A 42 7.46 8.06 -14.83
C TYR A 42 6.28 7.14 -15.06
N LEU A 43 6.34 5.93 -14.50
CA LEU A 43 5.30 4.92 -14.64
C LEU A 43 4.27 5.07 -13.51
N TYR A 44 2.99 5.25 -13.87
CA TYR A 44 1.89 5.28 -12.93
C TYR A 44 0.91 4.13 -13.20
N VAL A 45 0.85 3.15 -12.29
CA VAL A 45 -0.06 2.00 -12.37
C VAL A 45 -1.32 2.31 -11.55
N HIS A 46 -2.50 2.11 -12.14
CA HIS A 46 -3.77 2.23 -11.43
C HIS A 46 -4.87 1.33 -12.01
N GLY A 47 -6.04 1.34 -11.37
CA GLY A 47 -7.15 0.43 -11.69
C GLY A 47 -7.34 -0.62 -10.59
N GLU A 48 -8.52 -1.24 -10.57
CA GLU A 48 -8.91 -2.24 -9.58
C GLU A 48 -9.31 -3.55 -10.28
N GLY A 49 -9.08 -4.68 -9.63
CA GLY A 49 -9.40 -6.01 -10.17
C GLY A 49 -8.69 -6.32 -11.49
N GLY A 50 -9.42 -6.92 -12.44
CA GLY A 50 -8.91 -7.30 -13.77
C GLY A 50 -8.64 -6.13 -14.73
N ASN A 51 -8.77 -4.87 -14.29
CA ASN A 51 -8.59 -3.68 -15.11
C ASN A 51 -7.37 -2.84 -14.69
N LYS A 52 -6.29 -3.48 -14.21
CA LYS A 52 -5.01 -2.79 -13.93
C LYS A 52 -4.35 -2.37 -15.26
N HIS A 53 -3.94 -1.11 -15.32
CA HIS A 53 -3.26 -0.51 -16.47
C HIS A 53 -2.25 0.53 -15.96
N ALA A 54 -1.27 0.85 -16.79
CA ALA A 54 -0.29 1.88 -16.47
C ALA A 54 -0.27 2.98 -17.53
N ILE A 55 0.06 4.16 -17.05
CA ILE A 55 0.33 5.31 -17.90
C ILE A 55 1.79 5.70 -17.65
N THR A 56 2.61 5.62 -18.69
CA THR A 56 3.96 6.17 -18.70
C THR A 56 3.86 7.64 -19.06
N LEU A 57 4.35 8.51 -18.18
CA LEU A 57 4.45 9.94 -18.40
C LEU A 57 5.89 10.28 -18.81
N TYR A 58 6.04 11.10 -19.85
CA TYR A 58 7.32 11.67 -20.23
C TYR A 58 7.40 13.10 -19.69
N LEU A 59 8.12 13.29 -18.59
CA LEU A 59 8.19 14.55 -17.84
C LEU A 59 9.48 15.32 -18.15
N ASP A 60 9.37 16.62 -18.41
CA ASP A 60 10.55 17.46 -18.58
C ASP A 60 11.14 17.98 -17.25
N LYS A 61 12.18 18.82 -17.37
CA LYS A 61 12.86 19.43 -16.22
C LYS A 61 11.96 20.30 -15.33
N ASP A 62 10.86 20.80 -15.90
CA ASP A 62 9.90 21.68 -15.24
C ASP A 62 8.65 20.89 -14.77
N MET A 63 8.73 19.55 -14.78
CA MET A 63 7.64 18.62 -14.43
C MET A 63 6.41 18.72 -15.35
N GLN A 64 6.59 19.23 -16.58
CA GLN A 64 5.52 19.28 -17.57
C GLN A 64 5.46 17.96 -18.34
N VAL A 65 4.24 17.49 -18.60
CA VAL A 65 3.99 16.29 -19.41
C VAL A 65 4.23 16.62 -20.88
N ARG A 66 5.20 15.94 -21.50
CA ARG A 66 5.54 16.04 -22.92
C ARG A 66 4.93 14.94 -23.76
N GLY A 67 4.57 13.83 -23.13
CA GLY A 67 3.89 12.70 -23.76
C GLY A 67 3.33 11.75 -22.72
N THR A 68 2.40 10.91 -23.16
CA THR A 68 1.83 9.83 -22.35
C THR A 68 1.69 8.57 -23.19
N GLU A 69 2.01 7.42 -22.62
CA GLU A 69 1.78 6.12 -23.23
C GLU A 69 0.97 5.23 -22.30
N LEU A 70 -0.03 4.53 -22.85
CA LEU A 70 -0.94 3.70 -22.09
C LEU A 70 -0.62 2.22 -22.31
N MET A 71 -0.32 1.52 -21.22
CA MET A 71 -0.14 0.07 -21.19
C MET A 71 -1.38 -0.59 -20.58
N ARG A 72 -2.06 -1.41 -21.39
CA ARG A 72 -3.25 -2.17 -20.98
C ARG A 72 -2.86 -3.57 -20.51
N ASN A 73 -3.78 -4.23 -19.81
CA ASN A 73 -3.67 -5.63 -19.42
C ASN A 73 -2.38 -5.90 -18.61
N ILE A 74 -2.16 -5.07 -17.59
CA ILE A 74 -1.06 -5.33 -16.67
C ILE A 74 -1.49 -6.46 -15.76
N GLU A 75 -1.09 -7.66 -16.14
CA GLU A 75 -1.04 -8.80 -15.24
C GLU A 75 0.06 -8.47 -14.23
N THR A 76 -0.34 -7.91 -13.09
CA THR A 76 0.51 -8.00 -11.91
C THR A 76 0.44 -9.45 -11.50
N ASP A 77 1.52 -10.19 -11.69
CA ASP A 77 1.76 -11.45 -11.01
C ASP A 77 1.69 -11.17 -9.50
N GLU A 78 0.49 -11.28 -8.93
CA GLU A 78 0.31 -11.33 -7.47
C GLU A 78 0.99 -12.61 -6.90
N SER A 79 1.46 -13.49 -7.80
CA SER A 79 2.30 -14.67 -7.61
C SER A 79 3.73 -14.39 -7.13
N ASP A 80 4.26 -13.17 -7.27
CA ASP A 80 5.64 -12.85 -6.84
C ASP A 80 5.72 -12.26 -5.43
N ILE A 81 4.59 -12.09 -4.74
CA ILE A 81 4.64 -12.18 -3.28
C ILE A 81 4.80 -13.67 -3.02
N GLN A 82 6.04 -14.15 -2.84
CA GLN A 82 6.26 -15.36 -2.07
C GLN A 82 5.53 -15.14 -0.74
N GLU A 83 4.30 -15.65 -0.64
CA GLU A 83 3.55 -15.69 0.59
C GLU A 83 4.31 -16.64 1.51
N THR A 84 5.38 -16.14 2.15
CA THR A 84 5.75 -16.64 3.46
C THR A 84 4.45 -16.66 4.24
N LYS A 85 3.90 -17.86 4.47
CA LYS A 85 2.61 -18.01 5.11
C LYS A 85 2.80 -17.55 6.54
N MET A 86 2.44 -16.30 6.80
CA MET A 86 2.54 -15.69 8.12
C MET A 86 1.31 -16.11 8.91
N PHE A 87 1.53 -16.88 9.96
CA PHE A 87 0.50 -17.33 10.89
C PHE A 87 0.67 -16.58 12.22
N PRO A 88 -0.10 -15.49 12.44
CA PRO A 88 -0.02 -14.73 13.67
C PRO A 88 -0.64 -15.52 14.83
N ILE A 89 0.06 -15.54 15.96
CA ILE A 89 -0.32 -16.18 17.23
C ILE A 89 -0.44 -15.11 18.30
N LYS A 90 -1.60 -15.03 18.96
CA LYS A 90 -1.78 -14.18 20.13
C LYS A 90 -0.88 -14.59 21.30
N LYS A 91 -0.13 -13.62 21.82
CA LYS A 91 0.66 -13.78 23.04
C LYS A 91 -0.20 -13.51 24.27
N GLY A 92 -0.47 -14.57 25.03
CA GLY A 92 -1.22 -14.49 26.28
C GLY A 92 -2.71 -14.17 26.10
N LYS A 93 -3.37 -13.82 27.21
CA LYS A 93 -4.78 -13.41 27.22
C LYS A 93 -4.85 -11.89 27.14
N VAL A 94 -5.13 -11.35 25.95
CA VAL A 94 -5.46 -9.93 25.82
C VAL A 94 -6.88 -9.73 26.35
N SER A 95 -6.99 -9.10 27.52
CA SER A 95 -8.29 -8.88 28.15
C SER A 95 -9.06 -7.78 27.41
N PRO A 96 -10.41 -7.81 27.43
CA PRO A 96 -11.24 -6.75 26.86
C PRO A 96 -10.95 -5.35 27.45
N MET A 97 -10.32 -5.29 28.63
CA MET A 97 -9.87 -4.03 29.23
C MET A 97 -8.79 -3.32 28.41
N ALA A 98 -7.98 -4.03 27.61
CA ALA A 98 -6.99 -3.39 26.74
C ALA A 98 -7.65 -2.44 25.71
N ARG A 99 -8.88 -2.76 25.29
CA ARG A 99 -9.71 -1.88 24.46
C ARG A 99 -10.21 -0.68 25.24
N SER A 100 -10.72 -0.91 26.46
CA SER A 100 -11.24 0.16 27.32
C SER A 100 -10.16 1.16 27.76
N LEU A 101 -8.90 0.72 27.83
CA LEU A 101 -7.73 1.55 28.14
C LEU A 101 -7.14 2.24 26.90
N GLY A 102 -7.75 2.09 25.72
CA GLY A 102 -7.30 2.73 24.47
C GLY A 102 -5.98 2.19 23.92
N MET A 103 -5.51 1.02 24.39
CA MET A 103 -4.23 0.44 23.96
C MET A 103 -4.31 -0.17 22.55
N ILE A 104 -5.52 -0.56 22.14
CA ILE A 104 -5.85 -1.15 20.84
C ILE A 104 -7.23 -0.66 20.38
N SER A 105 -7.36 -0.46 19.07
CA SER A 105 -8.63 -0.12 18.42
C SER A 105 -9.54 -1.33 18.29
N GLN A 106 -10.83 -1.10 18.02
CA GLN A 106 -11.80 -2.18 17.78
C GLN A 106 -11.38 -3.07 16.60
N LYS A 107 -10.89 -2.47 15.51
CA LYS A 107 -10.41 -3.18 14.32
C LYS A 107 -9.19 -4.06 14.64
N GLU A 108 -8.24 -3.54 15.43
CA GLU A 108 -7.06 -4.29 15.88
C GLU A 108 -7.45 -5.46 16.80
N PHE A 109 -8.41 -5.26 17.72
CA PHE A 109 -8.89 -6.30 18.62
C PHE A 109 -9.55 -7.46 17.87
N GLU A 110 -10.40 -7.15 16.89
CA GLU A 110 -11.06 -8.19 16.08
C GLU A 110 -10.05 -9.03 15.27
N ILE A 111 -9.05 -8.38 14.67
CA ILE A 111 -7.98 -9.10 13.95
C ILE A 111 -7.18 -9.97 14.93
N LEU A 112 -6.85 -9.44 16.10
CA LEU A 112 -6.13 -10.14 17.16
C LEU A 112 -6.86 -11.41 17.63
N GLU A 113 -8.20 -11.38 17.73
CA GLU A 113 -8.99 -12.57 18.09
C GLU A 113 -8.89 -13.70 17.07
N MET A 114 -8.66 -13.36 15.80
CA MET A 114 -8.50 -14.31 14.69
C MET A 114 -7.07 -14.86 14.58
N CYS A 115 -6.09 -14.23 15.24
CA CYS A 115 -4.69 -14.65 15.26
C CYS A 115 -4.46 -15.85 16.20
N ASN A 116 -4.83 -17.04 15.73
CA ASN A 116 -4.77 -18.31 16.47
C ASN A 116 -3.62 -19.24 16.04
N GLY A 117 -2.73 -18.79 15.14
CA GLY A 117 -1.67 -19.62 14.56
C GLY A 117 -2.10 -20.62 13.49
N LYS A 118 -3.40 -20.67 13.15
CA LYS A 118 -3.95 -21.54 12.09
C LYS A 118 -4.43 -20.73 10.89
N SER A 119 -4.96 -19.54 11.12
CA SER A 119 -5.38 -18.62 10.07
C SER A 119 -4.19 -17.80 9.58
N SER A 120 -3.90 -17.85 8.29
CA SER A 120 -2.88 -17.00 7.68
C SER A 120 -3.34 -15.55 7.62
N VAL A 121 -2.39 -14.62 7.51
CA VAL A 121 -2.69 -13.20 7.24
C VAL A 121 -3.62 -13.02 6.04
N TYR A 122 -3.42 -13.82 4.99
CA TYR A 122 -4.29 -13.82 3.80
C TYR A 122 -5.72 -14.28 4.14
N ALA A 123 -5.88 -15.38 4.88
CA ALA A 123 -7.21 -15.87 5.26
C ALA A 123 -7.98 -14.84 6.11
N ILE A 124 -7.28 -14.18 7.04
CA ILE A 124 -7.85 -13.10 7.87
C ILE A 124 -8.27 -11.91 6.99
N SER A 125 -7.51 -11.63 5.92
CA SER A 125 -7.82 -10.58 4.93
C SER A 125 -9.09 -10.83 4.15
N GLN A 126 -9.26 -12.06 3.68
CA GLN A 126 -10.48 -12.45 2.98
C GLN A 126 -11.70 -12.41 3.92
N GLU A 127 -11.56 -12.93 5.14
CA GLU A 127 -12.68 -13.00 6.09
C GLU A 127 -13.15 -11.62 6.58
N LYS A 128 -12.23 -10.67 6.76
CA LYS A 128 -12.56 -9.30 7.19
C LYS A 128 -12.79 -8.32 6.04
N ASN A 129 -12.61 -8.74 4.79
CA ASN A 129 -12.66 -7.89 3.60
C ASN A 129 -11.78 -6.63 3.75
N ILE A 130 -10.56 -6.81 4.27
CA ILE A 130 -9.57 -5.76 4.47
C ILE A 130 -8.39 -6.06 3.55
N SER A 131 -7.79 -5.04 2.92
CA SER A 131 -6.62 -5.24 2.08
C SER A 131 -5.45 -5.90 2.83
N LEU A 132 -4.70 -6.75 2.13
CA LEU A 132 -3.54 -7.47 2.69
C LEU A 132 -2.47 -6.50 3.25
N VAL A 133 -2.27 -5.37 2.57
CA VAL A 133 -1.36 -4.29 3.01
C VAL A 133 -1.80 -3.72 4.35
N GLU A 134 -3.09 -3.48 4.53
CA GLU A 134 -3.62 -2.92 5.77
C GLU A 134 -3.56 -3.94 6.91
N ILE A 135 -3.84 -5.21 6.66
CA ILE A 135 -3.67 -6.25 7.70
C ILE A 135 -2.22 -6.43 8.08
N ASN A 136 -1.30 -6.45 7.11
CA ASN A 136 0.13 -6.53 7.43
C ASN A 136 0.58 -5.37 8.33
N LYS A 137 0.09 -4.15 8.08
CA LYS A 137 0.34 -3.00 8.97
C LYS A 137 -0.23 -3.22 10.38
N ILE A 138 -1.43 -3.79 10.49
CA ILE A 138 -2.08 -4.05 11.79
C ILE A 138 -1.33 -5.16 12.55
N VAL A 139 -0.99 -6.25 11.87
CA VAL A 139 -0.25 -7.38 12.45
C VAL A 139 1.13 -6.94 12.93
N GLN A 140 1.85 -6.11 12.16
CA GLN A 140 3.13 -5.53 12.60
C GLN A 140 2.95 -4.62 13.82
N LYS A 141 1.96 -3.72 13.84
CA LYS A 141 1.68 -2.88 15.01
C LYS A 141 1.39 -3.71 16.27
N LEU A 142 0.64 -4.80 16.13
CA LEU A 142 0.32 -5.70 17.23
C LEU A 142 1.53 -6.52 17.69
N LYS A 143 2.43 -6.87 16.77
CA LYS A 143 3.73 -7.48 17.09
C LYS A 143 4.63 -6.50 17.86
N ASP A 144 4.74 -5.25 17.41
CA ASP A 144 5.55 -4.21 18.07
C ASP A 144 5.06 -3.95 19.51
N LYS A 145 3.75 -3.99 19.72
CA LYS A 145 3.11 -3.88 21.04
C LYS A 145 3.20 -5.17 21.87
N SER A 146 3.89 -6.20 21.39
CA SER A 146 4.07 -7.51 22.04
C SER A 146 2.77 -8.31 22.27
N PHE A 147 1.70 -8.02 21.50
CA PHE A 147 0.44 -8.77 21.56
C PHE A 147 0.43 -10.00 20.63
N LEU A 148 1.30 -10.04 19.63
CA LEU A 148 1.39 -11.11 18.64
C LEU A 148 2.81 -11.64 18.48
N GLU A 149 2.92 -12.93 18.20
CA GLU A 149 4.05 -13.56 17.53
C GLU A 149 3.65 -13.97 16.12
N ILE A 150 4.62 -14.07 15.21
CA ILE A 150 4.37 -14.46 13.83
C ILE A 150 5.24 -15.69 13.57
N ASN A 151 4.60 -16.81 13.28
CA ASN A 151 5.27 -17.97 12.75
C ASN A 151 5.29 -17.85 11.22
N ILE A 152 6.47 -18.07 10.64
CA ILE A 152 6.68 -18.11 9.21
C ILE A 152 6.94 -19.59 8.88
N GLU A 153 6.05 -20.20 8.09
CA GLU A 153 6.39 -21.48 7.44
C GLU A 153 7.16 -21.16 6.15
N GLU A 154 8.38 -21.69 6.06
CA GLU A 154 9.23 -21.69 4.86
C GLU A 154 8.78 -22.76 3.85
#